data_AF-A0A8S1XPQ0-F1
#
_entry.id   AF-A0A8S1XPQ0-F1
#
_cell.length_a   1.000
_cell.length_b   1.000
_cell.length_c   1.000
_cell.angle_alpha   90.00
_cell.angle_beta   90.00
_cell.angle_gamma   90.00
#
_symmetry.space_group_name_H-M   'P 1'
#
loop_
_entity.id
_entity.type
_entity.pdbx_description
1 polymer ?
#
loop_
_entity_poly.entity_id
_entity_poly.type
_entity_poly.pdbx_seq_one_letter_code
_entity_poly.pdbx_strand_id
1 'polypeptide(L)'
;MKSIEIYGFIGWIASYIVFVVYLAWVFLPESALHSLGIHYFPQKYWALAIPSFFVATIFTVITGYAALNYCFCNHFNSYENIEDKYTRLHNLKKTELHEGLPEVYDIPINVVNNVLYWQKEMIEKYLPKHQD
;
A
#
# COMPACT_ATOMS: atom_id res chain seq x y z
N MET A 1 21.81 -6.36 -9.99
CA MET A 1 21.12 -5.08 -10.23
C MET A 1 20.85 -4.82 -11.72
N LYS A 2 21.85 -4.89 -12.61
CA LYS A 2 21.69 -4.68 -14.08
C LYS A 2 20.56 -5.47 -14.77
N SER A 3 20.31 -6.72 -14.39
CA SER A 3 19.32 -7.55 -15.10
C SER A 3 17.88 -7.08 -14.90
N ILE A 4 17.52 -6.57 -13.71
CA ILE A 4 16.13 -6.16 -13.40
C ILE A 4 15.68 -4.97 -14.26
N GLU A 5 16.59 -4.02 -14.48
CA GLU A 5 16.35 -2.81 -15.27
C GLU A 5 16.16 -3.15 -16.75
N ILE A 6 16.94 -4.10 -17.27
CA ILE A 6 16.85 -4.57 -18.66
C ILE A 6 15.51 -5.29 -18.89
N TYR A 7 15.10 -6.18 -17.99
CA TYR A 7 13.80 -6.84 -18.11
C TYR A 7 12.63 -5.85 -18.00
N GLY A 8 12.73 -4.85 -17.12
CA GLY A 8 11.74 -3.78 -17.04
C GLY A 8 11.63 -2.99 -18.34
N PHE A 9 12.76 -2.65 -18.96
CA PHE A 9 12.79 -1.93 -20.24
C PHE A 9 12.21 -2.76 -21.40
N ILE A 10 12.60 -4.04 -21.50
CA ILE A 10 12.05 -4.96 -22.50
C ILE A 10 10.54 -5.13 -22.30
N GLY A 11 10.10 -5.30 -21.05
CA GLY A 11 8.69 -5.38 -20.68
C GLY A 11 7.91 -4.14 -21.10
N TRP A 12 8.46 -2.94 -20.83
CA TRP A 12 7.83 -1.67 -21.23
C TRP A 12 7.63 -1.55 -22.74
N ILE A 13 8.65 -1.87 -23.55
CA ILE A 13 8.54 -1.88 -25.02
C ILE A 13 7.51 -2.92 -25.46
N ALA A 14 7.58 -4.14 -24.93
CA ALA A 14 6.67 -5.22 -25.28
C ALA A 14 5.22 -4.86 -24.95
N SER A 15 4.97 -4.24 -23.79
CA SER A 15 3.65 -3.75 -23.39
C SER A 15 3.10 -2.71 -24.36
N TYR A 16 3.94 -1.79 -24.84
CA TYR A 16 3.51 -0.78 -25.82
C TYR A 16 3.15 -1.42 -27.18
N ILE A 17 3.95 -2.39 -27.65
CA ILE A 17 3.66 -3.12 -28.89
C ILE A 17 2.34 -3.88 -28.77
N VAL A 18 2.17 -4.65 -27.69
CA VAL A 18 0.92 -5.40 -27.44
C VAL A 18 -0.27 -4.45 -27.35
N PHE A 19 -0.11 -3.29 -26.71
CA PHE A 19 -1.16 -2.29 -26.61
C PHE A 19 -1.57 -1.74 -27.98
N VAL A 20 -0.61 -1.38 -28.84
CA VAL A 20 -0.90 -0.88 -30.19
C VAL A 20 -1.60 -1.96 -31.03
N VAL A 21 -1.13 -3.22 -30.97
CA VAL A 21 -1.77 -4.35 -31.66
C VAL A 21 -3.19 -4.57 -31.15
N TYR A 22 -3.39 -4.49 -29.83
CA TYR A 22 -4.71 -4.58 -29.22
C TYR A 22 -5.63 -3.47 -29.74
N LEU A 23 -5.20 -2.19 -29.71
CA LEU A 23 -6.02 -1.09 -30.23
C LEU A 23 -6.36 -1.27 -31.71
N ALA A 24 -5.39 -1.69 -32.53
CA ALA A 24 -5.63 -1.99 -33.93
C ALA A 24 -6.72 -3.07 -34.09
N TRP A 25 -6.62 -4.17 -33.34
CA TRP A 25 -7.64 -5.22 -33.37
C TRP A 25 -9.04 -4.73 -32.93
N VAL A 26 -9.11 -3.87 -31.90
CA VAL A 26 -10.39 -3.33 -31.40
C VAL A 26 -11.05 -2.42 -32.44
N PHE A 27 -10.30 -1.46 -32.97
CA PHE A 27 -10.85 -0.38 -33.81
C PHE A 27 -11.00 -0.75 -35.30
N LEU A 28 -10.20 -1.68 -35.84
CA LEU A 28 -10.34 -2.06 -37.24
C LEU A 28 -11.62 -2.89 -37.45
N PRO A 29 -12.41 -2.63 -38.50
CA PRO A 29 -13.55 -3.47 -38.85
C PRO A 29 -13.09 -4.87 -39.27
N GLU A 30 -13.95 -5.88 -39.10
CA GLU A 30 -13.62 -7.29 -39.41
C GLU A 30 -13.25 -7.48 -40.88
N SER A 31 -13.85 -6.73 -41.79
CA SER A 31 -13.50 -6.74 -43.22
C SER A 31 -12.04 -6.36 -43.47
N ALA A 32 -11.52 -5.37 -42.75
CA ALA A 32 -10.12 -4.96 -42.86
C ALA A 32 -9.19 -6.03 -42.29
N LEU A 33 -9.54 -6.63 -41.16
CA LEU A 33 -8.78 -7.75 -40.55
C LEU A 33 -8.74 -8.97 -41.48
N HIS A 34 -9.87 -9.32 -42.11
CA HIS A 34 -9.94 -10.40 -43.09
C HIS A 34 -9.12 -10.10 -44.35
N SER A 35 -9.08 -8.84 -44.80
CA SER A 35 -8.23 -8.45 -45.94
C SER A 35 -6.73 -8.56 -45.64
N LEU A 36 -6.35 -8.45 -44.37
CA LEU A 36 -4.98 -8.69 -43.89
C LEU A 36 -4.68 -10.19 -43.68
N GLY A 37 -5.64 -11.08 -43.96
CA GLY A 37 -5.50 -12.53 -43.77
C GLY A 37 -5.72 -13.02 -42.34
N ILE A 38 -6.19 -12.14 -41.44
CA ILE A 38 -6.43 -12.48 -40.03
C ILE A 38 -7.88 -12.96 -39.86
N HIS A 39 -8.09 -14.28 -39.94
CA HIS A 39 -9.43 -14.88 -39.82
C HIS A 39 -9.77 -15.39 -38.42
N TYR A 40 -8.77 -15.57 -37.55
CA TYR A 40 -8.95 -16.15 -36.22
C TYR A 40 -8.54 -15.13 -35.16
N PHE A 41 -9.53 -14.48 -34.57
CA PHE A 41 -9.36 -13.58 -33.43
C PHE A 41 -10.53 -13.76 -32.45
N PRO A 42 -10.34 -13.44 -31.16
CA PRO A 42 -11.42 -13.54 -30.18
C PRO A 42 -12.59 -12.60 -30.51
N GLN A 43 -13.76 -12.85 -29.94
CA GLN A 43 -14.90 -11.95 -30.12
C GLN A 43 -14.57 -10.55 -29.60
N LYS A 44 -14.98 -9.50 -30.33
CA LYS A 44 -14.74 -8.09 -29.94
C LYS A 44 -15.32 -7.70 -28.58
N TYR A 45 -16.29 -8.45 -28.06
CA TYR A 45 -16.80 -8.28 -26.70
C TYR A 45 -15.67 -8.29 -25.64
N TRP A 46 -14.66 -9.14 -25.83
CA TRP A 46 -13.53 -9.25 -24.91
C TRP A 46 -12.69 -7.98 -24.83
N ALA A 47 -12.71 -7.14 -25.88
CA ALA A 47 -12.08 -5.83 -25.86
C ALA A 47 -12.67 -4.94 -24.75
N LEU A 48 -13.97 -5.01 -24.50
CA LEU A 48 -14.61 -4.23 -23.44
C LEU A 48 -14.58 -4.98 -22.10
N ALA A 49 -14.75 -6.30 -22.13
CA ALA A 49 -14.82 -7.10 -20.92
C ALA A 49 -13.50 -7.04 -20.13
N ILE A 50 -12.35 -7.25 -20.78
CA ILE A 50 -11.05 -7.32 -20.09
C ILE A 50 -10.75 -6.02 -19.30
N PRO A 51 -10.81 -4.81 -19.89
CA PRO A 51 -10.61 -3.57 -19.14
C PRO A 51 -11.65 -3.37 -18.03
N SER A 52 -12.91 -3.72 -18.28
CA SER A 52 -13.98 -3.57 -17.28
C SER A 52 -13.76 -4.47 -16.06
N PHE A 53 -13.40 -5.74 -16.28
CA PHE A 53 -13.06 -6.67 -15.21
C PHE A 53 -11.79 -6.24 -14.47
N PHE A 54 -10.79 -5.69 -15.17
CA PHE A 54 -9.59 -5.17 -14.53
C PHE A 54 -9.90 -4.03 -13.55
N VAL A 55 -10.70 -3.05 -13.97
CA VAL A 55 -11.15 -1.95 -13.10
C VAL A 55 -11.97 -2.49 -11.92
N ALA A 56 -12.94 -3.37 -12.17
CA ALA A 56 -13.75 -3.98 -11.11
C ALA A 56 -12.88 -4.77 -10.11
N THR A 57 -11.86 -5.48 -10.59
CA THR A 57 -10.92 -6.22 -9.75
C THR A 57 -10.12 -5.28 -8.85
N ILE A 58 -9.63 -4.14 -9.36
CA ILE A 58 -8.92 -3.15 -8.53
C ILE A 58 -9.80 -2.67 -7.37
N PHE A 59 -11.03 -2.27 -7.67
CA PHE A 59 -11.97 -1.83 -6.62
C PHE A 59 -12.28 -2.95 -5.62
N THR A 60 -12.42 -4.18 -6.12
CA THR A 60 -12.69 -5.36 -5.29
C THR A 60 -11.52 -5.65 -4.37
N VAL A 61 -10.28 -5.56 -4.85
CA VAL A 61 -9.07 -5.79 -4.06
C VAL A 61 -8.92 -4.72 -2.99
N ILE A 62 -9.07 -3.43 -3.33
CA ILE A 62 -8.95 -2.33 -2.35
C ILE A 62 -10.02 -2.48 -1.26
N THR A 63 -11.28 -2.66 -1.67
CA THR A 63 -12.40 -2.76 -0.72
C THR A 63 -12.30 -4.03 0.11
N GLY A 64 -11.97 -5.16 -0.53
CA GLY A 64 -11.76 -6.44 0.14
C GLY A 64 -10.61 -6.39 1.14
N TYR A 65 -9.49 -5.77 0.78
CA TYR A 65 -8.36 -5.58 1.69
C TYR A 65 -8.76 -4.72 2.90
N ALA A 66 -9.47 -3.60 2.67
CA ALA A 66 -9.98 -2.78 3.76
C ALA A 66 -10.92 -3.58 4.68
N ALA A 67 -11.87 -4.32 4.11
CA ALA A 67 -12.79 -5.17 4.88
C ALA A 67 -12.05 -6.23 5.70
N LEU A 68 -11.04 -6.89 5.13
CA LEU A 68 -10.20 -7.84 5.86
C LEU A 68 -9.46 -7.16 7.02
N ASN A 69 -8.89 -5.97 6.81
CA ASN A 69 -8.26 -5.21 7.89
C ASN A 69 -9.25 -4.89 9.02
N TYR A 70 -10.50 -4.52 8.70
CA TYR A 70 -11.54 -4.29 9.72
C TYR A 70 -11.92 -5.56 10.49
N CYS A 71 -11.91 -6.73 9.85
CA CYS A 71 -12.21 -8.00 10.49
C CYS A 71 -11.07 -8.51 11.39
N PHE A 72 -9.82 -8.20 11.04
CA PHE A 72 -8.64 -8.78 11.71
C PHE A 72 -7.87 -7.80 12.60
N CYS A 73 -8.07 -6.48 12.48
CA CYS A 73 -7.49 -5.52 13.42
C CYS A 73 -8.18 -5.60 14.79
N ASN A 74 -7.42 -5.24 15.82
CA ASN A 74 -8.00 -5.04 17.14
C ASN A 74 -9.02 -3.89 17.11
N HIS A 75 -9.96 -3.91 18.05
CA HIS A 75 -10.90 -2.80 18.21
C HIS A 75 -10.15 -1.47 18.40
N PHE A 76 -10.68 -0.35 17.88
CA PHE A 76 -9.98 0.95 17.90
C PHE A 76 -9.53 1.40 19.30
N ASN A 77 -10.28 1.05 20.34
CA ASN A 77 -9.98 1.39 21.72
C ASN A 77 -9.10 0.36 22.46
N SER A 78 -8.56 -0.65 21.75
CA SER A 78 -7.70 -1.65 22.38
C SER A 78 -6.29 -1.09 22.63
N TYR A 79 -5.77 -1.31 23.84
CA TYR A 79 -4.38 -0.98 24.19
C TYR A 79 -3.36 -1.78 23.38
N GLU A 80 -3.75 -2.94 22.86
CA GLU A 80 -2.95 -3.77 21.95
C GLU A 80 -2.63 -3.08 20.61
N ASN A 81 -3.23 -1.91 20.32
CA ASN A 81 -2.87 -1.07 19.17
C ASN A 81 -1.68 -0.14 19.46
N ILE A 82 -1.27 0.00 20.72
CA ILE A 82 -0.15 0.87 21.11
C ILE A 82 1.18 0.14 20.99
N GLU A 83 1.23 -1.13 21.40
CA GLU A 83 2.41 -1.99 21.34
C GLU A 83 2.01 -3.36 20.79
N ASP A 84 2.88 -3.93 19.96
CA ASP A 84 2.72 -5.26 19.37
C ASP A 84 3.91 -6.16 19.70
N LYS A 85 3.84 -7.43 19.27
CA LYS A 85 4.93 -8.41 19.47
C LYS A 85 6.25 -8.04 18.77
N TYR A 86 6.25 -7.05 17.90
CA TYR A 86 7.42 -6.59 17.15
C TYR A 86 7.95 -5.24 17.67
N THR A 87 7.30 -4.64 18.66
CA THR A 87 7.71 -3.38 19.28
C THR A 87 9.07 -3.54 19.94
N ARG A 88 10.02 -2.66 19.58
CA ARG A 88 11.42 -2.70 20.02
C ARG A 88 11.71 -1.53 20.95
N LEU A 89 11.40 -1.69 22.22
CA LEU A 89 11.73 -0.67 23.22
C LEU A 89 13.24 -0.61 23.48
N HIS A 90 13.77 0.60 23.65
CA HIS A 90 15.17 0.80 23.97
C HIS A 90 15.51 0.17 25.34
N ASN A 91 16.41 -0.81 25.34
CA ASN A 91 16.85 -1.46 26.58
C ASN A 91 18.16 -0.83 27.07
N LEU A 92 18.04 0.12 28.00
CA LEU A 92 19.16 0.85 28.62
C LEU A 92 20.20 -0.05 29.30
N LYS A 93 19.85 -1.31 29.63
CA LYS A 93 20.77 -2.26 30.30
C LYS A 93 21.64 -3.05 29.32
N LYS A 94 21.32 -3.06 28.02
CA LYS A 94 22.01 -3.85 26.99
C LYS A 94 22.95 -3.02 26.11
N THR A 95 23.17 -1.75 26.45
CA THR A 95 23.98 -0.86 25.64
C THR A 95 25.47 -1.17 25.87
N GLU A 96 25.98 -2.19 25.19
CA GLU A 96 27.36 -2.11 24.74
C GLU A 96 27.40 -0.97 23.74
N LEU A 97 27.97 0.15 24.16
CA LEU A 97 28.13 1.34 23.34
C LEU A 97 29.12 0.99 22.22
N HIS A 98 28.65 0.32 21.16
CA HIS A 98 29.42 0.28 19.93
C HIS A 98 29.62 1.73 19.47
N GLU A 99 30.83 2.10 19.04
CA GLU A 99 31.24 3.45 18.62
C GLU A 99 30.53 3.96 17.33
N GLY A 100 29.26 3.58 17.13
CA GLY A 100 28.45 3.91 15.97
C GLY A 100 27.07 4.45 16.34
N LEU A 101 26.24 4.64 15.31
CA LEU A 101 24.85 5.07 15.49
C LEU A 101 24.07 4.00 16.27
N PRO A 102 23.27 4.39 17.27
CA PRO A 102 22.41 3.45 17.98
C PRO A 102 21.40 2.83 17.01
N GLU A 103 20.95 1.60 17.30
CA GLU A 103 19.86 1.00 16.53
C GLU A 103 18.57 1.83 16.69
N VAL A 104 17.66 1.71 15.74
CA VAL A 104 16.35 2.36 15.81
C VAL A 104 15.47 1.57 16.77
N TYR A 105 14.93 2.26 17.78
CA TYR A 105 14.03 1.71 18.79
C TYR A 105 12.74 2.53 18.84
N ASP A 106 11.67 1.88 19.28
CA ASP A 106 10.39 2.51 19.58
C ASP A 106 10.49 3.25 20.92
N ILE A 107 9.93 4.46 20.95
CA ILE A 107 9.82 5.28 22.16
C ILE A 107 8.41 5.08 22.71
N PRO A 108 8.26 4.63 23.97
CA PRO A 108 6.93 4.35 24.48
C PRO A 108 6.12 5.65 24.63
N ILE A 109 4.80 5.53 24.39
CA ILE A 109 3.90 6.68 24.18
C ILE A 109 3.86 7.64 25.38
N ASN A 110 4.08 7.13 26.59
CA ASN A 110 4.16 7.93 27.80
C ASN A 110 5.34 8.91 27.77
N VAL A 111 6.49 8.50 27.23
CA VAL A 111 7.68 9.36 27.10
C VAL A 111 7.42 10.43 26.05
N VAL A 112 6.88 10.04 24.89
CA VAL A 112 6.51 11.00 23.83
C VAL A 112 5.53 12.04 24.35
N ASN A 113 4.48 11.61 25.05
CA ASN A 113 3.49 12.51 25.64
C ASN A 113 4.11 13.45 26.68
N ASN A 114 5.00 12.94 27.52
CA ASN A 114 5.67 13.74 28.53
C ASN A 114 6.63 14.78 27.92
N VAL A 115 7.28 14.46 26.81
CA VAL A 115 8.24 15.37 26.18
C VAL A 115 7.53 16.41 25.31
N LEU A 116 6.54 15.99 24.51
CA LEU A 116 5.89 16.86 23.53
C LEU A 116 4.68 17.60 24.07
N TYR A 117 3.90 16.99 24.97
CA TYR A 117 2.58 17.52 25.37
C TYR A 117 2.48 17.89 26.85
N TRP A 118 3.50 17.62 27.66
CA TRP A 118 3.51 17.98 29.09
C TRP A 118 3.85 19.45 29.31
N GLN A 119 3.00 20.33 28.79
CA GLN A 119 2.99 21.73 29.19
C GLN A 119 2.17 21.87 30.46
N LYS A 120 2.84 22.20 31.57
CA LYS A 120 2.22 22.39 32.89
C LYS A 120 1.02 23.35 32.83
N GLU A 121 1.12 24.38 31.99
CA GLU A 121 0.07 25.38 31.74
C GLU A 121 -1.21 24.80 31.10
N MET A 122 -1.08 23.83 30.18
CA MET A 122 -2.22 23.17 29.56
C MET A 122 -2.91 22.21 30.54
N ILE A 123 -2.11 21.51 31.34
CA ILE A 123 -2.58 20.57 32.36
C ILE A 123 -3.38 21.31 33.44
N GLU A 124 -2.88 22.43 33.94
CA GLU A 124 -3.59 23.27 34.93
C GLU A 124 -4.87 23.92 34.37
N LYS A 125 -4.96 24.11 33.05
CA LYS A 125 -6.14 24.68 32.38
C LYS A 125 -7.26 23.67 32.14
N TYR A 126 -6.93 22.41 31.85
CA TYR A 126 -7.90 21.39 31.43
C TYR A 126 -8.15 20.28 32.47
N LEU A 127 -7.29 20.11 33.48
CA LEU A 127 -7.63 19.25 34.61
C LEU A 127 -8.74 19.90 35.45
N PRO A 128 -9.82 19.18 35.77
CA PRO A 128 -10.81 19.68 36.72
C PRO A 128 -10.09 19.92 38.04
N LYS A 129 -10.14 21.16 38.53
CA LYS A 129 -9.71 21.45 39.91
C LYS A 129 -10.63 20.63 40.81
N HIS A 130 -10.06 19.64 41.50
CA HIS A 130 -10.79 18.96 42.57
C HIS A 130 -11.24 20.05 43.54
N GLN A 131 -12.55 20.20 43.63
CA GLN A 131 -13.21 21.04 44.61
C GLN A 131 -13.18 20.22 45.91
N ASP A 132 -12.24 20.54 46.79
CA ASP A 132 -12.21 20.03 48.16
C ASP A 132 -13.46 20.48 48.93
#